data_AF-A0A496RTB4-F1
#
_entry.id   AF-A0A496RTB4-F1
#
_cell.length_a   1.000
_cell.length_b   1.000
_cell.length_c   1.000
_cell.angle_alpha   90.00
_cell.angle_beta   90.00
_cell.angle_gamma   90.00
#
_symmetry.space_group_name_H-M   'P 1'
#
loop_
_entity.id
_entity.type
_entity.pdbx_description
1 polymer ?
#
loop_
_entity_poly.entity_id
_entity_poly.type
_entity_poly.pdbx_seq_one_letter_code
_entity_poly.pdbx_strand_id
1 'polypeptide(L)' 'GLVPKEMCLQYLFIPIERIGDVLNVAIADPFNKKAIEAIQKSVPYKVVYTISTKTDIEKRVIREMR' A
#
# COMPACT_ATOMS: atom_id res chain seq x y z
N GLY A 1 -8.04 1.42 -9.22
CA GLY A 1 -7.07 2.19 -8.41
C GLY A 1 -5.66 1.92 -8.89
N LEU A 2 -4.65 2.67 -8.37
CA LEU A 2 -3.23 2.51 -8.75
C LEU A 2 -2.66 1.12 -8.45
N VAL A 3 -3.31 0.37 -7.55
CA VAL A 3 -2.93 -0.99 -7.15
C VAL A 3 -4.20 -1.82 -6.90
N PRO A 4 -4.23 -3.13 -7.21
CA PRO A 4 -5.39 -3.99 -6.96
C PRO A 4 -5.72 -4.14 -5.48
N LYS A 5 -7.02 -4.29 -5.17
CA LYS A 5 -7.54 -4.44 -3.80
C LYS A 5 -7.00 -5.70 -3.12
N GLU A 6 -6.98 -6.80 -3.85
CA GLU A 6 -6.53 -8.11 -3.39
C GLU A 6 -5.06 -8.04 -2.96
N MET A 7 -4.26 -7.30 -3.71
CA MET A 7 -2.85 -7.06 -3.39
C MET A 7 -2.69 -6.25 -2.10
N CYS A 8 -3.50 -5.20 -1.93
CA CYS A 8 -3.53 -4.37 -0.72
C CYS A 8 -3.86 -5.21 0.54
N LEU A 9 -4.83 -6.12 0.44
CA LEU A 9 -5.18 -7.04 1.52
C LEU A 9 -4.10 -8.10 1.77
N GLN A 10 -3.56 -8.70 0.71
CA GLN A 10 -2.54 -9.75 0.81
C GLN A 10 -1.26 -9.26 1.49
N TYR A 11 -0.82 -8.04 1.16
CA TYR A 11 0.43 -7.46 1.65
C TYR A 11 0.24 -6.40 2.74
N LEU A 12 -0.99 -6.18 3.19
CA LEU A 12 -1.36 -5.23 4.24
C LEU A 12 -0.79 -3.83 4.02
N PHE A 13 -1.17 -3.21 2.90
CA PHE A 13 -0.86 -1.82 2.58
C PHE A 13 -2.04 -1.11 1.92
N ILE A 14 -2.00 0.23 1.87
CA ILE A 14 -2.93 1.03 1.06
C ILE A 14 -2.22 2.26 0.47
N PRO A 15 -2.43 2.58 -0.83
CA PRO A 15 -1.99 3.87 -1.37
C PRO A 15 -2.76 5.01 -0.69
N ILE A 16 -2.05 5.98 -0.13
CA ILE A 16 -2.64 7.16 0.51
C ILE A 16 -2.87 8.25 -0.53
N GLU A 17 -1.80 8.61 -1.23
CA GLU A 17 -1.79 9.69 -2.21
C GLU A 17 -0.61 9.53 -3.17
N ARG A 18 -0.73 10.16 -4.33
CA ARG A 18 0.35 10.26 -5.32
C ARG A 18 0.62 11.72 -5.63
N ILE A 19 1.87 12.14 -5.50
CA ILE A 19 2.34 13.48 -5.85
C ILE A 19 3.48 13.32 -6.86
N GLY A 20 3.26 13.73 -8.11
CA GLY A 20 4.23 13.54 -9.18
C GLY A 20 4.53 12.06 -9.45
N ASP A 21 5.78 11.65 -9.27
CA ASP A 21 6.26 10.26 -9.41
C ASP A 21 6.39 9.53 -8.07
N VAL A 22 5.96 10.16 -6.96
CA VAL A 22 6.02 9.59 -5.62
C VAL A 22 4.63 9.11 -5.19
N LEU A 23 4.55 7.82 -4.83
CA LEU A 23 3.37 7.20 -4.22
C LEU A 23 3.63 7.02 -2.72
N ASN A 24 2.85 7.70 -1.88
CA ASN A 24 2.87 7.49 -0.44
C ASN A 24 1.95 6.30 -0.10
N VAL A 25 2.48 5.33 0.64
CA VAL A 25 1.81 4.06 0.96
C VAL A 25 1.84 3.83 2.46
N ALA A 26 0.68 3.54 3.06
CA ALA A 26 0.63 3.05 4.44
C ALA A 26 0.89 1.54 4.46
N ILE A 27 1.73 1.04 5.36
CA ILE A 27 2.06 -0.39 5.53
C ILE A 27 1.90 -0.82 6.99
N ALA A 28 1.49 -2.08 7.21
CA ALA A 28 1.36 -2.64 8.56
C ALA A 28 2.70 -3.03 9.19
N ASP A 29 3.67 -3.46 8.39
CA ASP A 29 4.97 -3.96 8.85
C ASP A 29 6.11 -3.48 7.92
N PRO A 30 6.94 -2.51 8.36
CA PRO A 30 8.09 -2.04 7.57
C PRO A 30 9.24 -3.05 7.45
N PHE A 31 9.22 -4.15 8.20
CA PHE A 31 10.24 -5.19 8.11
C PHE A 31 9.84 -6.33 7.16
N ASN A 32 8.61 -6.31 6.63
CA ASN A 32 8.14 -7.28 5.65
C ASN A 32 8.71 -6.98 4.25
N LYS A 33 9.96 -7.41 4.02
CA LYS A 33 10.67 -7.21 2.75
C LYS A 33 9.91 -7.76 1.54
N LYS A 34 9.19 -8.88 1.69
CA LYS A 34 8.39 -9.47 0.61
C LYS A 34 7.25 -8.55 0.18
N ALA A 35 6.56 -7.93 1.14
CA ALA A 35 5.52 -6.95 0.85
C ALA A 35 6.10 -5.70 0.17
N ILE A 36 7.20 -5.16 0.69
CA ILE A 36 7.90 -4.00 0.12
C ILE A 36 8.29 -4.25 -1.34
N GLU A 37 8.93 -5.37 -1.64
CA GLU A 37 9.32 -5.73 -3.00
C GLU A 37 8.12 -5.92 -3.94
N ALA A 38 7.06 -6.56 -3.46
CA ALA A 38 5.84 -6.76 -4.23
C ALA A 38 5.20 -5.41 -4.62
N ILE A 39 5.10 -4.49 -3.65
CA ILE A 39 4.57 -3.14 -3.88
C ILE A 39 5.44 -2.42 -4.92
N GLN A 40 6.76 -2.38 -4.73
CA GLN A 40 7.68 -1.69 -5.65
C GLN A 40 7.62 -2.23 -7.08
N LYS A 41 7.47 -3.54 -7.26
CA LYS A 41 7.35 -4.15 -8.60
C LYS A 41 5.99 -3.92 -9.25
N SER A 42 4.95 -3.65 -8.46
CA SER A 42 3.58 -3.47 -8.95
C SER A 42 3.27 -2.07 -9.46
N VAL A 43 4.11 -1.08 -9.14
CA VAL A 43 3.89 0.32 -9.53
C VAL A 43 5.13 0.92 -10.20
N PRO A 44 4.96 1.80 -11.20
CA PRO A 44 6.07 2.50 -11.84
C PRO A 44 6.50 3.76 -11.08
N TYR A 45 6.15 3.88 -9.79
CA TYR A 45 6.37 5.08 -8.97
C TYR A 45 7.43 4.83 -7.90
N LYS A 46 8.12 5.89 -7.49
CA LYS A 46 8.91 5.86 -6.26
C LYS A 46 7.95 5.71 -5.08
N VAL A 47 8.15 4.68 -4.28
CA VAL A 47 7.29 4.41 -3.12
C VAL A 47 7.93 4.99 -1.86
N VAL A 48 7.15 5.75 -1.09
CA VAL A 48 7.50 6.20 0.27
C VAL A 48 6.52 5.55 1.24
N TYR A 49 7.03 5.07 2.37
CA TYR A 49 6.26 4.28 3.32
C TYR A 49 5.94 5.07 4.58
N THR A 50 4.70 4.94 5.04
CA THR A 50 4.23 5.38 6.35
C THR A 50 3.71 4.17 7.12
N ILE A 51 3.95 4.10 8.43
CA ILE A 51 3.48 2.97 9.25
C ILE A 51 2.02 3.21 9.65
N SER A 52 1.20 2.16 9.59
CA SER A 52 -0.19 2.17 10.06
C SER A 52 -0.56 0.84 10.70
N THR A 53 -1.74 0.76 11.33
CA THR A 53 -2.22 -0.49 11.90
C THR A 53 -2.83 -1.39 10.81
N LYS A 54 -2.69 -2.71 10.97
CA LYS A 54 -3.35 -3.70 10.10
C LYS A 54 -4.85 -3.42 9.97
N THR A 55 -5.51 -3.16 11.09
CA THR A 55 -6.97 -2.94 11.13
C THR A 55 -7.39 -1.69 10.37
N ASP A 56 -6.62 -0.59 10.44
CA ASP A 56 -6.94 0.62 9.68
C ASP A 56 -6.78 0.41 8.18
N ILE A 57 -5.74 -0.32 7.77
CA ILE A 57 -5.52 -0.70 6.37
C ILE A 57 -6.70 -1.53 5.85
N GLU A 58 -7.05 -2.61 6.54
CA GLU A 58 -8.17 -3.49 6.12
C GLU A 58 -9.48 -2.72 6.00
N LYS A 59 -9.81 -1.87 6.99
CA LYS A 59 -11.02 -1.04 6.97
C LYS A 59 -11.06 -0.11 5.77
N ARG A 60 -9.96 0.58 5.46
CA ARG A 60 -9.91 1.51 4.32
C ARG A 60 -9.99 0.76 3.00
N VAL A 61 -9.26 -0.34 2.84
CA VAL A 61 -9.32 -1.16 1.62
C VAL A 61 -10.74 -1.67 1.36
N ILE A 62 -11.47 -2.10 2.40
CA ILE A 62 -12.86 -2.56 2.27
C ILE A 62 -13.81 -1.40 1.89
N ARG A 63 -13.64 -0.22 2.51
CA ARG A 63 -14.58 0.91 2.36
C ARG A 63 -14.34 1.75 1.10
N GLU A 64 -13.08 1.96 0.74
CA GLU A 64 -12.66 2.97 -0.24
C GLU A 64 -12.27 2.37 -1.59
N MET A 65 -11.85 1.09 -1.64
CA MET A 65 -11.47 0.41 -2.88
C MET A 65 -12.66 -0.44 -3.37
N ARG A 66 -13.35 0.08 -4.38
CA ARG A 66 -14.43 -0.57 -5.14
C ARG A 66 -13.94 -1.02 -6.51
#